data_AF-A0A0D0TI66-F1
#
_entry.id   AF-A0A0D0TI66-F1
#
_cell.length_a   1.000
_cell.length_b   1.000
_cell.length_c   1.000
_cell.angle_alpha   90.00
_cell.angle_beta   90.00
_cell.angle_gamma   90.00
#
_symmetry.space_group_name_H-M   'P 1'
#
loop_
_entity.id
_entity.type
_entity.pdbx_description
1 polymer ?
#
loop_
_entity_poly.entity_id
_entity_poly.type
_entity_poly.pdbx_seq_one_letter_code
_entity_poly.pdbx_strand_id
1 'polypeptide(L)'
;MARKTKYKVDFGGGRVLALPYRLLISDAFDNLSTKAVTVLMKLARNYNGRNNGDLSCTASMMAKGKPMDAKTLASALAELMDAGLIIRTRENRKGGREQGMARCALYAITWAAIDDCPGKDLEIGPGPPRFKFV
;
A
#
# COMPACT_ATOMS: atom_id res chain seq x y z
N MET A 1 -7.37 6.98 -36.68
CA MET A 1 -7.44 5.70 -35.93
C MET A 1 -6.31 5.67 -34.90
N ALA A 2 -6.60 5.43 -33.62
CA ALA A 2 -5.54 5.30 -32.61
C ALA A 2 -4.76 4.00 -32.86
N ARG A 3 -3.43 4.09 -32.97
CA ARG A 3 -2.54 2.94 -33.13
C ARG A 3 -2.66 2.06 -31.88
N LYS A 4 -3.14 0.82 -32.02
CA LYS A 4 -3.08 -0.17 -30.93
C LYS A 4 -1.63 -0.54 -30.72
N THR A 5 -1.02 -0.02 -29.66
CA THR A 5 0.34 -0.39 -29.26
C THR A 5 0.31 -1.82 -28.73
N LYS A 6 0.95 -2.75 -29.44
CA LYS A 6 1.16 -4.11 -28.94
C LYS A 6 2.31 -4.07 -27.93
N TYR A 7 1.99 -4.19 -26.64
CA TYR A 7 3.01 -4.36 -25.61
C TYR A 7 3.75 -5.68 -25.82
N LYS A 8 5.07 -5.68 -25.64
CA LYS A 8 5.88 -6.91 -25.65
C LYS A 8 5.60 -7.79 -24.42
N VAL A 9 5.19 -7.16 -23.32
CA VAL A 9 4.88 -7.82 -22.05
C VAL A 9 3.45 -8.36 -22.09
N ASP A 10 3.28 -9.62 -21.70
CA ASP A 10 1.97 -10.18 -21.39
C ASP A 10 1.59 -9.80 -19.95
N PHE A 11 0.51 -9.04 -19.81
CA PHE A 11 0.00 -8.59 -18.51
C PHE A 11 -1.08 -9.53 -17.95
N GLY A 12 -1.38 -10.65 -18.62
CA GLY A 12 -2.31 -11.66 -18.13
C GLY A 12 -3.77 -11.20 -18.03
N GLY A 13 -4.15 -10.15 -18.76
CA GLY A 13 -5.53 -9.64 -18.82
C GLY A 13 -6.06 -9.01 -17.51
N GLY A 14 -5.21 -8.84 -16.50
CA GLY A 14 -5.58 -8.31 -15.18
C GLY A 14 -5.08 -6.90 -14.92
N ARG A 15 -5.36 -6.41 -13.70
CA ARG A 15 -4.76 -5.16 -13.21
C ARG A 15 -3.25 -5.32 -13.06
N VAL A 16 -2.52 -4.27 -13.40
CA VAL A 16 -1.07 -4.19 -13.22
C VAL A 16 -0.79 -3.27 -12.03
N LEU A 17 0.02 -3.74 -11.08
CA LEU A 17 0.58 -2.86 -10.07
C LEU A 17 1.62 -1.97 -10.74
N ALA A 18 1.29 -0.70 -10.93
CA ALA A 18 2.21 0.28 -11.47
C ALA A 18 3.26 0.66 -10.43
N LEU A 19 4.51 0.23 -10.66
CA LEU A 19 5.69 0.68 -9.94
C LEU A 19 6.52 1.55 -10.90
N PRO A 20 6.54 2.88 -10.70
CA PRO A 20 7.35 3.76 -11.54
C PRO A 20 8.82 3.36 -11.49
N TYR A 21 9.49 3.30 -12.64
CA TYR A 21 10.91 2.91 -12.67
C TYR A 21 11.78 3.82 -11.80
N ARG A 22 11.51 5.14 -11.80
CA ARG A 22 12.19 6.10 -10.93
C ARG A 22 12.01 5.86 -9.44
N LEU A 23 10.91 5.21 -9.03
CA LEU A 23 10.74 4.76 -7.63
C LEU A 23 11.64 3.56 -7.34
N LEU A 24 11.71 2.61 -8.29
CA LEU A 24 12.49 1.38 -8.12
C LEU A 24 14.01 1.60 -8.08
N ILE A 25 14.50 2.72 -8.60
CA ILE A 25 15.94 3.11 -8.55
C ILE A 25 16.21 4.23 -7.54
N SER A 26 15.26 4.53 -6.66
CA SER A 26 15.43 5.56 -5.64
C SER A 26 16.02 4.96 -4.36
N ASP A 27 16.78 5.77 -3.62
CA ASP A 27 17.32 5.38 -2.30
C ASP A 27 16.22 4.91 -1.34
N ALA A 28 15.01 5.45 -1.46
CA ALA A 28 13.86 5.05 -0.65
C ALA A 28 13.49 3.58 -0.87
N PHE A 29 13.67 3.04 -2.08
CA PHE A 29 13.41 1.65 -2.41
C PHE A 29 14.64 0.76 -2.18
N ASP A 30 15.81 1.20 -2.62
CA ASP A 30 17.03 0.39 -2.58
C ASP A 30 17.51 0.09 -1.15
N ASN A 31 17.22 0.97 -0.19
CA ASN A 31 17.57 0.76 1.21
C ASN A 31 16.56 -0.09 1.99
N LEU A 32 15.49 -0.58 1.35
CA LEU A 32 14.50 -1.41 2.02
C LEU A 32 15.06 -2.80 2.35
N SER A 33 14.72 -3.26 3.56
CA SER A 33 14.86 -4.64 3.95
C SER A 33 13.92 -5.56 3.14
N THR A 34 14.29 -6.83 3.03
CA THR A 34 13.51 -7.83 2.29
C THR A 34 12.07 -7.98 2.80
N LYS A 35 11.86 -7.81 4.11
CA LYS A 35 10.52 -7.82 4.72
C LYS A 35 9.69 -6.61 4.28
N ALA A 36 10.29 -5.41 4.20
CA ALA A 36 9.62 -4.20 3.77
C ALA A 36 9.24 -4.28 2.30
N VAL A 37 10.13 -4.73 1.42
CA VAL A 37 9.79 -5.00 0.00
C VAL A 37 8.62 -5.98 -0.11
N THR A 38 8.64 -7.06 0.66
CA THR A 38 7.54 -8.05 0.65
C THR A 38 6.22 -7.44 1.11
N VAL A 39 6.23 -6.65 2.19
CA VAL A 39 5.03 -5.99 2.72
C VAL A 39 4.51 -4.93 1.74
N LEU A 40 5.39 -4.16 1.12
CA LEU A 40 5.03 -3.16 0.10
C LEU A 40 4.26 -3.81 -1.05
N MET A 41 4.78 -4.90 -1.62
CA MET A 41 4.11 -5.61 -2.72
C MET A 41 2.76 -6.19 -2.29
N LYS A 42 2.68 -6.76 -1.09
CA LYS A 42 1.44 -7.36 -0.58
C LYS A 42 0.37 -6.35 -0.18
N LEU A 43 0.76 -5.15 0.24
CA LEU A 43 -0.13 -4.03 0.47
C LEU A 43 -0.58 -3.44 -0.87
N ALA A 44 0.37 -3.08 -1.73
CA ALA A 44 0.14 -2.37 -2.98
C ALA A 44 -0.67 -3.19 -4.00
N ARG A 45 -0.58 -4.53 -4.00
CA ARG A 45 -1.43 -5.38 -4.86
C ARG A 45 -2.94 -5.21 -4.60
N ASN A 46 -3.33 -4.70 -3.42
CA ASN A 46 -4.72 -4.46 -3.09
C ASN A 46 -5.25 -3.17 -3.72
N TYR A 47 -4.36 -2.30 -4.20
CA TYR A 47 -4.73 -1.09 -4.94
C TYR A 47 -5.45 -1.45 -6.25
N ASN A 48 -6.55 -0.74 -6.54
CA ASN A 48 -7.42 -0.99 -7.69
C ASN A 48 -7.68 0.27 -8.53
N GLY A 49 -6.99 1.37 -8.26
CA GLY A 49 -7.15 2.64 -8.97
C GLY A 49 -8.15 3.62 -8.34
N ARG A 50 -8.89 3.20 -7.29
CA ARG A 50 -9.96 3.99 -6.66
C ARG A 50 -10.10 3.74 -5.15
N ASN A 51 -9.07 3.18 -4.52
CA ASN A 51 -9.06 2.81 -3.10
C ASN A 51 -7.72 3.12 -2.39
N ASN A 52 -6.89 3.99 -2.96
CA ASN A 52 -5.64 4.38 -2.32
C ASN A 52 -5.96 5.22 -1.09
N GLY A 53 -5.69 4.67 0.10
CA GLY A 53 -6.19 5.20 1.37
C GLY A 53 -7.05 4.20 2.14
N ASP A 54 -7.53 3.15 1.46
CA ASP A 54 -8.21 1.97 2.03
C ASP A 54 -7.39 0.70 1.80
N LEU A 55 -6.07 0.79 1.94
CA LEU A 55 -5.18 -0.37 1.87
C LEU A 55 -4.88 -0.86 3.28
N SER A 56 -5.05 -2.15 3.52
CA SER A 56 -4.66 -2.77 4.80
C SER A 56 -3.73 -3.95 4.58
N CYS A 57 -2.82 -4.15 5.53
CA CYS A 57 -2.00 -5.36 5.63
C CYS A 57 -2.01 -5.83 7.08
N THR A 58 -2.67 -6.95 7.36
CA THR A 58 -2.75 -7.55 8.70
C THR A 58 -2.08 -8.91 8.72
N ALA A 59 -1.65 -9.38 9.90
CA ALA A 59 -1.08 -10.73 10.05
C ALA A 59 -2.05 -11.82 9.56
N SER A 60 -3.37 -11.64 9.77
CA SER A 60 -4.40 -12.55 9.26
C SER A 60 -4.48 -12.56 7.73
N MET A 61 -4.32 -11.41 7.05
CA MET A 61 -4.25 -11.36 5.58
C MET A 61 -2.98 -12.04 5.05
N MET A 62 -1.90 -12.04 5.84
CA MET A 62 -0.63 -12.67 5.48
C MET A 62 -0.65 -14.20 5.64
N ALA A 63 -1.54 -14.74 6.48
CA ALA A 63 -1.61 -16.17 6.81
C ALA A 63 -1.93 -17.09 5.61
N LYS A 64 -2.53 -16.55 4.53
CA LYS A 64 -2.78 -17.33 3.29
C LYS A 64 -1.51 -17.65 2.49
N GLY A 65 -0.38 -17.00 2.77
CA GLY A 65 0.91 -17.28 2.13
C GLY A 65 1.98 -17.57 3.17
N LYS A 66 3.25 -17.20 2.90
CA LYS A 66 4.29 -17.22 3.94
C LYS A 66 3.85 -16.33 5.12
N PRO A 67 3.59 -16.91 6.31
CA PRO A 67 3.13 -16.13 7.46
C PRO A 67 4.20 -15.13 7.89
N MET A 68 3.74 -14.01 8.41
CA MET A 68 4.58 -12.99 9.04
C MET A 68 3.93 -12.64 10.37
N ASP A 69 4.71 -12.70 11.44
CA ASP A 69 4.23 -12.32 12.76
C ASP A 69 3.93 -10.80 12.83
N ALA A 70 3.13 -10.41 13.81
CA ALA A 70 2.68 -9.04 13.96
C ALA A 70 3.83 -8.04 14.22
N LYS A 71 4.91 -8.45 14.91
CA LYS A 71 6.04 -7.58 15.23
C LYS A 71 6.87 -7.30 13.97
N THR A 72 7.15 -8.34 13.18
CA THR A 72 7.85 -8.19 11.91
C THR A 72 7.05 -7.35 10.92
N LEU A 73 5.73 -7.58 10.82
CA LEU A 73 4.85 -6.78 9.97
C LEU A 73 4.83 -5.30 10.41
N ALA A 74 4.72 -5.03 11.71
CA ALA A 74 4.75 -3.66 12.23
C ALA A 74 6.09 -2.96 11.94
N SER A 75 7.21 -3.65 12.12
CA SER A 75 8.55 -3.12 11.79
C SER A 75 8.68 -2.81 10.29
N ALA A 76 8.18 -3.69 9.42
CA ALA A 76 8.21 -3.46 7.98
C ALA A 76 7.31 -2.29 7.55
N LEU A 77 6.12 -2.14 8.15
CA LEU A 77 5.24 -0.99 7.88
C LEU A 77 5.87 0.33 8.36
N ALA A 78 6.54 0.34 9.51
CA ALA A 78 7.26 1.51 10.01
C ALA A 78 8.37 1.92 9.03
N GLU A 79 9.20 0.98 8.62
CA GLU A 79 10.28 1.22 7.65
C GLU A 79 9.76 1.78 6.31
N LEU A 80 8.62 1.30 5.81
CA LEU A 80 8.00 1.83 4.59
C LEU A 80 7.44 3.25 4.76
N MET A 81 6.98 3.60 5.96
CA MET A 81 6.54 4.97 6.28
C MET A 81 7.74 5.90 6.42
N ASP A 82 8.82 5.46 7.07
CA ASP A 82 10.07 6.21 7.21
C ASP A 82 10.72 6.47 5.85
N ALA A 83 10.68 5.51 4.94
CA ALA A 83 11.11 5.65 3.54
C ALA A 83 10.15 6.50 2.68
N GLY A 84 8.99 6.90 3.21
CA GLY A 84 8.00 7.71 2.49
C GLY A 84 7.31 6.98 1.33
N LEU A 85 7.35 5.65 1.29
CA LEU A 85 6.74 4.83 0.23
C LEU A 85 5.26 4.53 0.51
N ILE A 86 4.87 4.55 1.78
CA ILE A 86 3.48 4.48 2.22
C ILE A 86 3.19 5.59 3.24
N ILE A 87 1.92 5.91 3.41
CA ILE A 87 1.43 6.76 4.48
C ILE A 87 0.25 6.09 5.17
N ARG A 88 0.16 6.19 6.50
CA ARG A 88 -1.01 5.72 7.25
C ARG A 88 -2.14 6.75 7.11
N THR A 89 -3.26 6.33 6.55
CA THR A 89 -4.44 7.17 6.31
C THR A 89 -5.50 7.05 7.40
N ARG A 90 -5.44 5.99 8.22
CA ARG A 90 -6.26 5.84 9.42
C ARG A 90 -5.51 5.01 10.45
N GLU A 91 -5.57 5.41 11.70
CA GLU A 91 -5.03 4.63 12.81
C GLU A 91 -5.78 3.32 13.04
N ASN A 92 -5.08 2.36 13.65
CA ASN A 92 -5.80 1.22 14.21
C ASN A 92 -6.55 1.67 15.47
N ARG A 93 -7.71 1.07 15.71
CA ARG A 93 -8.45 1.23 16.96
C ARG A 93 -8.62 -0.15 17.56
N LYS A 94 -8.11 -0.35 18.77
CA LYS A 94 -8.46 -1.53 19.57
C LYS A 94 -9.93 -1.40 19.94
N GLY A 95 -10.72 -2.41 19.60
CA GLY A 95 -12.10 -2.48 20.08
C GLY A 95 -12.13 -2.71 21.59
N GLY A 96 -13.12 -2.15 22.27
CA GLY A 96 -13.49 -2.59 23.61
C GLY A 96 -14.13 -3.98 23.58
N ARG A 97 -14.83 -4.36 24.65
CA ARG A 97 -15.60 -5.63 24.70
C ARG A 97 -16.76 -5.67 23.69
N GLU A 98 -17.13 -4.55 23.10
CA GLU A 98 -18.22 -4.43 22.13
C GLU A 98 -17.76 -4.77 20.70
N GLN A 99 -18.51 -5.64 20.04
CA GLN A 99 -18.26 -6.05 18.66
C GLN A 99 -18.42 -4.85 17.69
N GLY A 100 -17.54 -4.76 16.69
CA GLY A 100 -17.60 -3.72 15.65
C GLY A 100 -16.78 -2.45 15.92
N MET A 101 -16.22 -2.28 17.12
CA MET A 101 -15.38 -1.11 17.45
C MET A 101 -13.91 -1.25 17.02
N ALA A 102 -13.43 -2.49 16.82
CA ALA A 102 -12.07 -2.73 16.38
C ALA A 102 -11.92 -2.37 14.89
N ARG A 103 -10.90 -1.56 14.58
CA ARG A 103 -10.59 -1.17 13.20
C ARG A 103 -9.10 -1.34 12.93
N CYS A 104 -8.77 -1.88 11.77
CA CYS A 104 -7.39 -1.96 11.31
C CYS A 104 -6.87 -0.59 10.87
N ALA A 105 -5.55 -0.41 10.91
CA ALA A 105 -4.92 0.72 10.27
C ALA A 105 -5.11 0.63 8.75
N LEU A 106 -5.30 1.79 8.12
CA LEU A 106 -5.34 1.93 6.67
C LEU A 106 -4.13 2.72 6.18
N TYR A 107 -3.74 2.45 4.95
CA TYR A 107 -2.57 3.00 4.31
C TYR A 107 -2.88 3.42 2.86
N ALA A 108 -2.02 4.28 2.34
CA ALA A 108 -1.94 4.63 0.93
C ALA A 108 -0.50 4.47 0.44
N ILE A 109 -0.33 4.06 -0.82
CA ILE A 109 0.95 4.19 -1.52
C ILE A 109 1.16 5.65 -1.93
N THR A 110 2.39 6.14 -1.86
CA THR A 110 2.66 7.59 -2.01
C THR A 110 2.88 8.04 -3.44
N TRP A 111 3.10 7.14 -4.40
CA TRP A 111 3.24 7.47 -5.84
C TRP A 111 1.90 7.52 -6.59
N ALA A 112 0.78 7.34 -5.89
CA ALA A 112 -0.57 7.54 -6.40
C ALA A 112 -1.32 8.56 -5.53
N ALA A 113 -2.34 9.22 -6.09
CA ALA A 113 -3.21 10.11 -5.34
C ALA A 113 -3.97 9.33 -4.26
N ILE A 114 -4.25 9.96 -3.12
CA ILE A 114 -5.16 9.39 -2.12
C ILE A 114 -6.59 9.61 -2.63
N ASP A 115 -7.38 8.55 -2.65
CA ASP A 115 -8.78 8.54 -3.04
C ASP A 115 -9.69 8.86 -1.84
N ASP A 116 -10.90 9.33 -2.11
CA ASP A 116 -11.87 9.76 -1.08
C ASP A 116 -12.31 8.63 -0.12
N CYS A 117 -12.29 7.38 -0.58
CA CYS A 117 -12.63 6.18 0.20
C CYS A 117 -13.83 6.35 1.15
N PRO A 118 -15.07 6.52 0.62
CA PRO A 118 -16.25 6.78 1.44
C PRO A 118 -16.49 5.74 2.55
N GLY A 119 -16.86 6.21 3.74
CA GLY A 119 -17.17 5.34 4.90
C GLY A 119 -15.94 4.71 5.57
N LYS A 120 -14.72 5.14 5.21
CA LYS A 120 -13.49 4.64 5.83
C LYS A 120 -12.97 5.50 6.96
N ASP A 121 -13.51 6.70 7.14
CA ASP A 121 -13.10 7.66 8.18
C ASP A 121 -11.59 7.91 8.12
N LEU A 122 -11.11 8.36 6.96
CA LEU A 122 -9.69 8.68 6.77
C LEU A 122 -9.32 9.92 7.58
N GLU A 123 -8.20 9.84 8.30
CA GLU A 123 -7.59 10.98 8.98
C GLU A 123 -6.82 11.86 8.00
N ILE A 124 -6.35 11.26 6.89
CA ILE A 124 -5.73 11.95 5.77
C ILE A 124 -6.65 11.85 4.58
N GLY A 125 -7.27 12.97 4.22
CA GLY A 125 -8.20 13.07 3.10
C GLY A 125 -7.56 12.92 1.71
N PRO A 126 -8.39 12.90 0.66
CA PRO A 126 -7.93 12.76 -0.72
C PRO A 126 -6.97 13.89 -1.11
N GLY A 127 -6.02 13.57 -1.99
CA GLY A 127 -4.97 14.51 -2.37
C GLY A 127 -3.98 13.96 -3.39
N PRO A 128 -3.09 14.80 -3.92
CA PRO A 128 -2.14 14.39 -4.95
C PRO A 128 -1.14 13.35 -4.44
N PRO A 129 -0.42 12.65 -5.34
CA PRO A 129 0.71 11.81 -4.96
C PRO A 129 1.70 12.57 -4.09
N ARG A 130 2.19 11.91 -3.05
CA ARG A 130 3.09 12.49 -2.03
C ARG A 130 4.55 12.14 -2.26
N PHE A 131 4.85 11.05 -2.98
CA PHE A 131 6.21 10.64 -3.28
C PHE A 131 6.89 11.70 -4.16
N LYS A 132 8.08 12.13 -3.75
CA LYS A 132 8.91 13.04 -4.52
C LYS A 132 9.98 12.22 -5.22
N PHE A 133 9.92 12.21 -6.56
CA PHE A 133 11.03 11.72 -7.37
C PHE A 133 12.11 12.80 -7.34
N VAL A 134 12.97 12.74 -6.33
CA VAL A 134 14.17 13.58 -6.24
C VAL A 134 15.22 13.05 -7.22
#